data_AF-A0A6C0DLV7-F1
#
_entry.id   AF-A0A6C0DLV7-F1
#
_cell.length_a   1.000
_cell.length_b   1.000
_cell.length_c   1.000
_cell.angle_alpha   90.00
_cell.angle_beta   90.00
_cell.angle_gamma   90.00
#
_symmetry.space_group_name_H-M   'P 1'
#
loop_
_entity.id
_entity.type
_entity.pdbx_description
1 polymer ?
#
loop_
_entity_poly.entity_id
_entity_poly.type
_entity_poly.pdbx_seq_one_letter_code
_entity_poly.pdbx_strand_id
1 'polypeptide(L)'
;MLLYVLKIYIFIKLFLIKFEIFMINNYKIFEKTFLKADLLDKLLPYQLSDNYLLNKKHMKKMNNTFILFTDIVSFCELAEKYSDVIIYMILFDLYTKFDNVIKTCKYVKKIETIGDSYMVVGDLNNNGTKEEIINELLYLSFKFIDIAANLRTPSHKLKIRVGIHVGSVVIGILGFENPRLCIVGKAVNKASRIQNYAQSNTLLISEQVYEICKDIKSHYSYDKFEDVLLKNIGTVDLYLVNNRLIIV
;
A
#
# COMPACT_ATOMS: atom_id res chain seq x y z
N MET A 1 -2.04 -61.66 38.08
CA MET A 1 -2.57 -60.31 38.37
C MET A 1 -1.59 -59.19 37.98
N LEU A 2 -0.35 -59.19 38.47
CA LEU A 2 0.65 -58.12 38.21
C LEU A 2 0.96 -57.87 36.72
N LEU A 3 1.18 -58.93 35.93
CA LEU A 3 1.44 -58.85 34.48
C LEU A 3 0.29 -58.21 33.68
N TYR A 4 -0.94 -58.39 34.14
CA TYR A 4 -2.13 -57.83 33.50
C TYR A 4 -2.22 -56.32 33.72
N VAL A 5 -1.93 -55.88 34.95
CA VAL A 5 -1.84 -54.45 35.32
C VAL A 5 -0.72 -53.76 34.53
N LEU A 6 0.44 -54.41 34.37
CA LEU A 6 1.56 -53.88 33.60
C LEU A 6 1.22 -53.70 32.11
N LYS A 7 0.52 -54.68 31.50
CA LYS A 7 0.07 -54.58 30.11
C LYS A 7 -0.91 -53.43 29.90
N ILE A 8 -1.87 -53.25 30.80
CA ILE A 8 -2.81 -52.12 30.76
C ILE A 8 -2.06 -50.79 30.88
N TYR A 9 -1.12 -50.69 31.82
CA TYR A 9 -0.31 -49.48 32.00
C TYR A 9 0.48 -49.12 30.74
N ILE A 10 1.17 -50.10 30.11
CA ILE A 10 1.91 -49.89 28.87
C ILE A 10 0.97 -49.47 27.73
N PHE A 11 -0.20 -50.10 27.62
CA PHE A 11 -1.20 -49.74 26.61
C PHE A 11 -1.69 -48.30 26.76
N ILE A 12 -2.04 -47.90 27.99
CA ILE A 12 -2.46 -46.51 28.29
C ILE A 12 -1.31 -45.54 27.97
N LYS A 13 -0.08 -45.86 28.36
CA LYS A 13 1.08 -44.98 28.09
C LYS A 13 1.36 -44.84 26.59
N LEU A 14 1.29 -45.93 25.82
CA LEU A 14 1.41 -45.89 24.36
C LEU A 14 0.26 -45.13 23.69
N PHE A 15 -0.96 -45.25 24.21
CA PHE A 15 -2.10 -44.50 23.74
C PHE A 15 -1.92 -42.99 23.98
N LEU A 16 -1.49 -42.58 25.18
CA LEU A 16 -1.21 -41.19 25.51
C LEU A 16 -0.11 -40.61 24.61
N ILE A 17 0.98 -41.35 24.38
CA ILE A 17 2.06 -40.92 23.48
C ILE A 17 1.53 -40.76 22.04
N LYS A 18 0.73 -41.72 21.53
CA LYS A 18 0.11 -41.61 20.21
C LYS A 18 -0.84 -40.41 20.11
N PHE A 19 -1.58 -40.13 21.18
CA PHE A 19 -2.47 -38.98 21.25
C PHE A 19 -1.69 -37.66 21.24
N GLU A 20 -0.60 -37.53 22.01
CA GLU A 20 0.27 -36.35 21.97
C GLU A 20 0.88 -36.14 20.58
N ILE A 21 1.40 -37.19 19.94
CA ILE A 21 1.93 -37.12 18.57
C ILE A 21 0.84 -36.67 17.59
N PHE A 22 -0.39 -37.19 17.72
CA PHE A 22 -1.52 -36.76 16.92
C PHE A 22 -1.84 -35.28 17.13
N MET A 23 -1.86 -34.81 18.39
CA MET A 23 -2.10 -33.39 18.70
C MET A 23 -1.01 -32.48 18.11
N ILE A 24 0.27 -32.85 18.24
CA ILE A 24 1.41 -32.09 17.68
C ILE A 24 1.32 -32.04 16.15
N ASN A 25 0.97 -33.14 15.50
CA ASN A 25 0.84 -33.18 14.04
C ASN A 25 -0.32 -32.30 13.56
N ASN A 26 -1.48 -32.36 14.23
CA ASN A 26 -2.61 -31.49 13.90
C ASN A 26 -2.28 -30.00 14.14
N TYR A 27 -1.56 -29.68 15.23
CA TYR A 27 -1.10 -28.32 15.49
C TYR A 27 -0.18 -27.81 14.37
N LYS A 28 0.80 -28.62 13.93
CA LYS A 28 1.69 -28.27 12.80
C LYS A 28 0.94 -28.09 11.47
N ILE A 29 -0.06 -28.94 11.20
CA ILE A 29 -0.91 -28.81 10.01
C ILE A 29 -1.69 -27.50 10.09
N PHE A 30 -2.32 -27.23 11.24
CA PHE A 30 -3.07 -26.01 11.50
C PHE A 30 -2.20 -24.75 11.33
N GLU A 31 -1.01 -24.73 11.92
CA GLU A 31 -0.05 -23.62 11.80
C GLU A 31 0.37 -23.39 10.34
N LYS A 32 0.68 -24.46 9.59
CA LYS A 32 0.97 -24.36 8.15
C LYS A 32 -0.21 -23.83 7.34
N THR A 33 -1.43 -24.27 7.64
CA THR A 33 -2.63 -23.77 6.95
C THR A 33 -2.92 -22.32 7.29
N PHE A 34 -2.73 -21.92 8.55
CA PHE A 34 -2.90 -20.55 9.01
C PHE A 34 -1.88 -19.61 8.36
N LEU A 35 -0.60 -19.99 8.33
CA LEU A 35 0.45 -19.19 7.69
C LEU A 35 0.20 -19.03 6.19
N LYS A 36 -0.31 -20.07 5.51
CA LYS A 36 -0.71 -19.98 4.10
C LYS A 36 -1.86 -19.00 3.89
N ALA A 37 -2.88 -19.02 4.77
CA ALA A 37 -4.02 -18.11 4.67
C ALA A 37 -3.61 -16.65 4.95
N ASP A 38 -2.85 -16.41 6.03
CA ASP A 38 -2.34 -15.08 6.38
C ASP A 38 -1.45 -14.49 5.27
N LEU A 39 -0.58 -15.32 4.67
CA LEU A 39 0.24 -14.90 3.54
C LEU A 39 -0.62 -14.58 2.31
N LEU A 40 -1.63 -15.41 2.03
CA LEU A 40 -2.54 -15.19 0.91
C LEU A 40 -3.34 -13.89 1.08
N ASP A 41 -3.82 -13.59 2.28
CA ASP A 41 -4.54 -12.33 2.57
C ASP A 41 -3.63 -11.10 2.48
N LYS A 42 -2.35 -11.25 2.84
CA LYS A 42 -1.35 -10.19 2.65
C LYS A 42 -1.01 -9.95 1.19
N LEU A 43 -0.97 -11.00 0.37
CA LEU A 43 -0.65 -10.92 -1.05
C LEU A 43 -1.85 -10.51 -1.91
N LEU A 44 -3.04 -11.02 -1.58
CA LEU A 44 -4.29 -10.86 -2.33
C LEU A 44 -5.43 -10.39 -1.42
N PRO A 45 -5.32 -9.20 -0.82
CA PRO A 45 -6.35 -8.65 0.04
C PRO A 45 -7.70 -8.43 -0.70
N TYR A 46 -8.75 -8.10 0.06
CA TYR A 46 -10.08 -7.67 -0.41
C TYR A 46 -11.03 -8.76 -0.94
N GLN A 47 -11.04 -9.95 -0.32
CA GLN A 47 -11.89 -11.08 -0.75
C GLN A 47 -11.63 -11.49 -2.22
N LEU A 48 -10.48 -11.06 -2.76
CA LEU A 48 -9.99 -11.49 -4.06
C LEU A 48 -9.25 -12.83 -3.93
N SER A 49 -8.81 -13.21 -2.72
CA SER A 49 -8.20 -14.50 -2.39
C SER A 49 -9.14 -15.68 -2.64
N ASP A 50 -10.38 -15.66 -2.12
CA ASP A 50 -11.36 -16.73 -2.34
C ASP A 50 -11.66 -16.96 -3.82
N ASN A 51 -11.77 -15.85 -4.55
CA ASN A 51 -12.05 -15.86 -5.97
C ASN A 51 -10.86 -16.31 -6.81
N TYR A 52 -9.64 -15.98 -6.37
CA TYR A 52 -8.40 -16.48 -6.94
C TYR A 52 -8.27 -17.99 -6.76
N LEU A 53 -8.59 -18.53 -5.57
CA LEU A 53 -8.59 -19.97 -5.30
C LEU A 53 -9.55 -20.73 -6.22
N LEU A 54 -10.61 -20.08 -6.71
CA LEU A 54 -11.56 -20.64 -7.67
C LEU A 54 -11.10 -20.53 -9.14
N ASN A 55 -9.89 -20.04 -9.41
CA ASN A 55 -9.32 -19.82 -10.76
C ASN A 55 -10.21 -18.97 -11.68
N LYS A 56 -11.01 -18.06 -11.11
CA LYS A 56 -11.86 -17.16 -11.89
C LYS A 56 -11.12 -15.85 -12.13
N LYS A 57 -11.23 -15.31 -13.36
CA LYS A 57 -10.79 -13.95 -13.65
C LYS A 57 -11.61 -12.98 -12.80
N HIS A 58 -10.98 -12.37 -11.80
CA HIS A 58 -11.64 -11.37 -10.97
C HIS A 58 -11.10 -9.99 -11.25
N MET A 59 -11.99 -9.16 -11.78
CA MET A 59 -11.83 -7.72 -11.84
C MET A 59 -13.06 -7.06 -11.24
N LYS A 60 -12.85 -5.94 -10.55
CA LYS A 60 -13.90 -5.08 -10.02
C LYS A 60 -13.67 -3.68 -10.58
N LYS A 61 -14.70 -3.13 -11.22
CA LYS A 61 -14.70 -1.71 -11.59
C LYS A 61 -15.07 -0.90 -10.35
N MET A 62 -14.24 0.09 -10.04
CA MET A 62 -14.47 1.01 -8.94
C MET A 62 -14.54 2.43 -9.49
N ASN A 63 -15.49 3.21 -8.97
CA ASN A 63 -15.63 4.61 -9.31
C ASN A 63 -15.16 5.44 -8.11
N ASN A 64 -14.65 6.64 -8.38
CA ASN A 64 -14.22 7.61 -7.38
C ASN A 64 -13.15 7.06 -6.42
N THR A 65 -12.24 6.26 -6.95
CA THR A 65 -11.11 5.71 -6.20
C THR A 65 -9.99 6.75 -6.12
N PHE A 66 -9.53 7.04 -4.91
CA PHE A 66 -8.39 7.92 -4.68
C PHE A 66 -7.08 7.16 -4.89
N ILE A 67 -6.13 7.81 -5.54
CA ILE A 67 -4.85 7.21 -5.94
C ILE A 67 -3.76 8.20 -5.56
N LEU A 68 -2.82 7.75 -4.73
CA LEU A 68 -1.63 8.48 -4.34
C LEU A 68 -0.42 7.79 -4.97
N PHE A 69 0.40 8.59 -5.64
CA PHE A 69 1.72 8.19 -6.12
C PHE A 69 2.79 8.99 -5.39
N THR A 70 3.89 8.31 -5.07
CA THR A 70 5.16 8.96 -4.71
C THR A 70 6.27 8.50 -5.64
N ASP A 71 7.33 9.27 -5.72
CA ASP A 71 8.52 8.99 -6.53
C ASP A 71 9.74 9.64 -5.89
N ILE A 72 10.91 9.01 -6.01
CA ILE A 72 12.15 9.54 -5.44
C ILE A 72 12.78 10.50 -6.44
N VAL A 73 13.00 11.74 -6.00
CA VAL A 73 13.62 12.75 -6.87
C VAL A 73 15.05 12.34 -7.22
N SER A 74 15.37 12.37 -8.51
CA SER A 74 16.68 11.98 -9.06
C SER A 74 17.11 10.54 -8.69
N PHE A 75 16.15 9.60 -8.63
CA PHE A 75 16.46 8.20 -8.35
C PHE A 75 17.44 7.58 -9.35
N CYS A 76 17.29 7.84 -10.66
CA CYS A 76 18.22 7.32 -11.67
C CYS A 76 19.67 7.76 -11.41
N GLU A 77 19.89 9.04 -11.05
CA GLU A 77 21.22 9.55 -10.72
C GLU A 77 21.78 8.90 -9.45
N LEU A 78 20.94 8.66 -8.44
CA LEU A 78 21.34 7.91 -7.25
C LEU A 78 21.75 6.48 -7.62
N ALA A 79 20.95 5.81 -8.44
CA ALA A 79 21.17 4.43 -8.87
C ALA A 79 22.43 4.26 -9.73
N GLU A 80 22.79 5.25 -10.54
CA GLU A 80 24.04 5.27 -11.30
C GLU A 80 25.27 5.56 -10.41
N LYS A 81 25.09 6.35 -9.35
CA LYS A 81 26.17 6.80 -8.48
C LYS A 81 26.56 5.79 -7.40
N TYR A 82 25.60 5.03 -6.88
CA TYR A 82 25.80 4.14 -5.73
C TYR A 82 25.69 2.67 -6.13
N SER A 83 26.28 1.78 -5.32
CA SER A 83 26.16 0.34 -5.55
C SER A 83 24.72 -0.14 -5.36
N ASP A 84 24.37 -1.22 -6.06
CA ASP A 84 23.05 -1.86 -5.97
C ASP A 84 22.65 -2.19 -4.53
N VAL A 85 23.63 -2.58 -3.68
CA VAL A 85 23.40 -2.87 -2.26
C VAL A 85 22.95 -1.62 -1.50
N ILE A 86 23.57 -0.46 -1.75
CA ILE A 86 23.19 0.81 -1.11
C ILE A 86 21.80 1.24 -1.58
N ILE A 87 21.52 1.12 -2.88
CA ILE A 87 20.21 1.46 -3.45
C ILE A 87 19.12 0.57 -2.88
N TYR A 88 19.38 -0.73 -2.79
CA TYR A 88 18.46 -1.68 -2.17
C TYR A 88 18.17 -1.32 -0.71
N MET A 89 19.20 -1.00 0.08
CA MET A 89 19.02 -0.59 1.48
C MET A 89 18.21 0.70 1.61
N ILE A 90 18.45 1.69 0.75
CA ILE A 90 17.68 2.94 0.72
C ILE A 90 16.19 2.66 0.48
N LEU A 91 15.87 1.87 -0.55
CA LEU A 91 14.49 1.50 -0.88
C LEU A 91 13.86 0.69 0.25
N PHE A 92 14.60 -0.27 0.81
CA PHE A 92 14.14 -1.10 1.92
C PHE A 92 13.77 -0.27 3.15
N ASP A 93 14.65 0.64 3.57
CA ASP A 93 14.40 1.50 4.73
C ASP A 93 13.24 2.47 4.50
N LEU A 94 13.17 3.08 3.31
CA LEU A 94 12.11 4.01 2.93
C LEU A 94 10.75 3.31 2.95
N TYR A 95 10.63 2.19 2.23
CA TYR A 95 9.35 1.49 2.10
C TYR A 95 8.93 0.77 3.37
N THR A 96 9.88 0.27 4.18
CA THR A 96 9.55 -0.27 5.51
C THR A 96 8.91 0.80 6.39
N LYS A 97 9.44 2.03 6.36
CA LYS A 97 8.85 3.14 7.10
C LYS A 97 7.49 3.55 6.54
N PHE A 98 7.32 3.60 5.21
CA PHE A 98 6.02 3.86 4.60
C PHE A 98 4.97 2.80 4.98
N ASP A 99 5.33 1.53 4.88
CA ASP A 99 4.49 0.39 5.26
C ASP A 99 4.03 0.53 6.72
N ASN A 100 4.92 0.96 7.62
CA ASN A 100 4.58 1.14 9.03
C ASN A 100 3.58 2.28 9.26
N VAL A 101 3.64 3.38 8.50
CA VAL A 101 2.62 4.44 8.61
C VAL A 101 1.29 3.97 8.02
N ILE A 102 1.29 3.29 6.88
CA ILE A 102 0.05 2.80 6.26
C ILE A 102 -0.69 1.82 7.18
N LYS A 103 0.03 1.00 7.95
CA LYS A 103 -0.59 0.09 8.94
C LYS A 103 -1.41 0.83 10.01
N THR A 104 -1.15 2.13 10.23
CA THR A 104 -1.93 2.96 11.17
C THR A 104 -3.22 3.50 10.57
N CYS A 105 -3.40 3.39 9.25
CA CYS A 105 -4.54 3.89 8.51
C CYS A 105 -5.56 2.77 8.23
N LYS A 106 -6.84 3.12 8.23
CA LYS A 106 -7.95 2.16 8.12
C LYS A 106 -8.44 2.01 6.68
N TYR A 107 -8.44 3.11 5.92
CA TYR A 107 -9.13 3.21 4.64
C TYR A 107 -8.19 3.29 3.45
N VAL A 108 -6.87 3.28 3.65
CA VAL A 108 -5.88 3.38 2.57
C VAL A 108 -4.94 2.18 2.57
N LYS A 109 -4.52 1.78 1.39
CA LYS A 109 -3.79 0.52 1.22
C LYS A 109 -2.74 0.62 0.12
N LYS A 110 -1.58 0.01 0.36
CA LYS A 110 -0.51 -0.15 -0.63
C LYS A 110 -0.97 -1.11 -1.72
N ILE A 111 -0.61 -0.81 -2.97
CA ILE A 111 -0.78 -1.73 -4.09
C ILE A 111 0.56 -2.40 -4.37
N GLU A 112 1.20 -2.05 -5.48
CA GLU A 112 2.53 -2.49 -5.84
C GLU A 112 3.40 -1.28 -6.10
N THR A 113 4.71 -1.46 -5.94
CA THR A 113 5.73 -0.48 -6.30
C THR A 113 6.17 -0.75 -7.74
N ILE A 114 6.34 0.31 -8.53
CA ILE A 114 6.92 0.21 -9.88
C ILE A 114 8.21 1.03 -9.88
N GLY A 115 9.36 0.35 -9.91
CA GLY A 115 10.65 1.01 -9.75
C GLY A 115 10.79 1.64 -8.36
N ASP A 116 11.13 2.93 -8.31
CA ASP A 116 11.19 3.75 -7.10
C ASP A 116 9.85 4.42 -6.73
N SER A 117 8.82 4.21 -7.56
CA SER A 117 7.49 4.75 -7.30
C SER A 117 6.70 3.88 -6.33
N TYR A 118 6.00 4.56 -5.41
CA TYR A 118 5.19 3.93 -4.38
C TYR A 118 3.72 4.35 -4.51
N MET A 119 2.82 3.36 -4.65
CA MET A 119 1.40 3.58 -4.92
C MET A 119 0.53 3.18 -3.73
N VAL A 120 -0.37 4.08 -3.35
CA VAL A 120 -1.40 3.86 -2.33
C VAL A 120 -2.77 4.17 -2.93
N VAL A 121 -3.76 3.36 -2.60
CA VAL A 121 -5.14 3.54 -3.04
C VAL A 121 -6.09 3.65 -1.85
N GLY A 122 -7.03 4.58 -2.00
CA GLY A 122 -8.14 4.79 -1.10
C GLY A 122 -9.24 3.75 -1.30
N ASP A 123 -9.56 3.09 -0.19
CA ASP A 123 -10.74 2.30 0.11
C ASP A 123 -11.19 1.31 -0.96
N LEU A 124 -10.50 0.18 -1.00
CA LEU A 124 -10.83 -0.93 -1.90
C LEU A 124 -12.08 -1.72 -1.47
N ASN A 125 -12.50 -1.57 -0.21
CA ASN A 125 -13.68 -2.23 0.35
C ASN A 125 -14.94 -1.35 0.35
N ASN A 126 -14.85 -0.08 -0.06
CA ASN A 126 -15.94 0.91 0.02
C ASN A 126 -16.51 1.06 1.45
N ASN A 127 -15.65 0.99 2.47
CA ASN A 127 -16.04 1.07 3.88
C ASN A 127 -15.84 2.47 4.50
N GLY A 128 -15.11 3.36 3.84
CA GLY A 128 -14.79 4.71 4.31
C GLY A 128 -15.57 5.77 3.55
N THR A 129 -15.85 6.87 4.23
CA THR A 129 -16.34 8.09 3.58
C THR A 129 -15.23 8.75 2.77
N LYS A 130 -15.59 9.57 1.76
CA LYS A 130 -14.61 10.34 0.98
C LYS A 130 -13.71 11.20 1.88
N GLU A 131 -14.29 11.78 2.93
CA GLU A 131 -13.60 12.60 3.91
C GLU A 131 -12.53 11.83 4.69
N GLU A 132 -12.88 10.66 5.23
CA GLU A 132 -11.92 9.82 5.97
C GLU A 132 -10.76 9.39 5.06
N ILE A 133 -11.07 8.97 3.83
CA ILE A 133 -10.06 8.50 2.87
C ILE A 133 -9.10 9.63 2.52
N ILE A 134 -9.61 10.81 2.14
CA ILE A 134 -8.74 11.90 1.72
C ILE A 134 -7.92 12.45 2.90
N ASN A 135 -8.48 12.51 4.10
CA ASN A 135 -7.74 12.92 5.30
C ASN A 135 -6.57 11.97 5.60
N GLU A 136 -6.76 10.65 5.48
CA GLU A 136 -5.67 9.67 5.61
C GLU A 136 -4.61 9.85 4.52
N LEU A 137 -5.00 10.07 3.26
CA LEU A 137 -4.06 10.28 2.15
C LEU A 137 -3.25 11.57 2.29
N LEU A 138 -3.87 12.67 2.74
CA LEU A 138 -3.17 13.92 3.02
C LEU A 138 -2.18 13.74 4.17
N TYR A 139 -2.60 13.09 5.26
CA TYR A 139 -1.72 12.75 6.37
C TYR A 139 -0.53 11.89 5.92
N LEU A 140 -0.78 10.82 5.14
CA LEU A 140 0.26 9.94 4.60
C LEU A 140 1.26 10.72 3.74
N SER A 141 0.77 11.60 2.88
CA SER A 141 1.62 12.38 1.97
C SER A 141 2.67 13.18 2.73
N PHE A 142 2.25 13.95 3.74
CA PHE A 142 3.18 14.73 4.56
C PHE A 142 4.08 13.84 5.42
N LYS A 143 3.56 12.75 5.98
CA LYS A 143 4.39 11.78 6.71
C LYS A 143 5.45 11.11 5.85
N PHE A 144 5.13 10.79 4.60
CA PHE A 144 6.10 10.23 3.65
C PHE A 144 7.19 11.23 3.32
N ILE A 145 6.83 12.51 3.11
CA ILE A 145 7.79 13.59 2.88
C ILE A 145 8.72 13.74 4.10
N ASP A 146 8.17 13.75 5.31
CA ASP A 146 8.95 13.82 6.56
C ASP A 146 9.89 12.61 6.72
N ILE A 147 9.40 11.41 6.43
CA ILE A 147 10.19 10.17 6.50
C ILE A 147 11.37 10.23 5.53
N ALA A 148 11.13 10.63 4.27
CA ALA A 148 12.16 10.78 3.26
C ALA A 148 13.20 11.83 3.69
N ALA A 149 12.76 12.98 4.20
CA ALA A 149 13.65 14.04 4.68
C ALA A 149 14.54 13.62 5.88
N ASN A 150 14.13 12.59 6.63
CA ASN A 150 14.89 12.02 7.74
C ASN A 150 15.78 10.84 7.34
N LEU A 151 15.62 10.31 6.13
CA LEU A 151 16.49 9.30 5.56
C LEU A 151 17.66 9.97 4.83
N ARG A 152 18.87 9.59 5.21
CA ARG A 152 20.11 10.07 4.57
C ARG A 152 20.56 9.06 3.53
N THR A 153 20.76 9.54 2.31
CA THR A 153 21.70 8.89 1.37
C THR A 153 23.13 9.23 1.80
N PRO A 154 24.17 8.57 1.24
CA PRO A 154 25.55 8.89 1.57
C PRO A 154 25.97 10.35 1.27
N SER A 155 25.21 11.11 0.47
CA SER A 155 25.54 12.48 0.09
C SER A 155 24.50 13.52 0.53
N HIS A 156 23.21 13.19 0.52
CA HIS A 156 22.14 14.14 0.80
C HIS A 156 20.92 13.48 1.45
N LYS A 157 19.98 14.28 1.95
CA LYS A 157 18.66 13.78 2.35
C LYS A 157 17.86 13.31 1.12
N LEU A 158 17.11 12.23 1.26
CA LEU A 158 16.15 11.83 0.23
C LEU A 158 15.07 12.90 0.09
N LYS A 159 14.61 13.08 -1.14
CA LYS A 159 13.47 13.93 -1.47
C LYS A 159 12.51 13.09 -2.28
N ILE A 160 11.22 13.25 -1.98
CA ILE A 160 10.16 12.61 -2.75
C ILE A 160 9.21 13.66 -3.28
N ARG A 161 8.44 13.31 -4.28
CA ARG A 161 7.32 14.12 -4.78
C ARG A 161 6.05 13.29 -4.69
N VAL A 162 4.93 13.92 -4.33
CA VAL A 162 3.66 13.22 -4.09
C VAL A 162 2.57 13.80 -4.96
N GLY A 163 1.72 12.94 -5.52
CA GLY A 163 0.55 13.34 -6.30
C GLY A 163 -0.69 12.54 -5.94
N ILE A 164 -1.84 13.21 -5.80
CA ILE A 164 -3.13 12.55 -5.56
C ILE A 164 -4.14 12.90 -6.65
N HIS A 165 -4.87 11.87 -7.11
CA HIS A 165 -6.02 12.02 -8.00
C HIS A 165 -7.15 11.09 -7.58
N VAL A 166 -8.37 11.39 -8.02
CA VAL A 166 -9.56 10.56 -7.82
C VAL A 166 -10.24 10.26 -9.16
N GLY A 167 -10.59 9.01 -9.40
CA GLY A 167 -11.28 8.63 -10.63
C GLY A 167 -11.65 7.15 -10.70
N SER A 168 -12.23 6.74 -11.83
CA SER A 168 -12.59 5.33 -12.05
C SER A 168 -11.38 4.47 -12.40
N VAL A 169 -11.33 3.28 -11.80
CA VAL A 169 -10.29 2.27 -12.00
C VAL A 169 -10.90 0.88 -12.14
N VAL A 170 -10.09 -0.05 -12.64
CA VAL A 170 -10.36 -1.48 -12.58
C VAL A 170 -9.28 -2.09 -11.70
N ILE A 171 -9.69 -2.78 -10.64
CA ILE A 171 -8.81 -3.56 -9.77
C ILE A 171 -8.99 -5.05 -10.08
N GLY A 172 -7.92 -5.83 -10.05
CA GLY A 172 -7.99 -7.27 -10.23
C GLY A 172 -6.67 -7.97 -9.95
N ILE A 173 -6.70 -9.30 -9.94
CA ILE A 173 -5.48 -10.11 -9.79
C ILE A 173 -4.94 -10.47 -11.17
N LEU A 174 -3.66 -10.21 -11.40
CA LEU A 174 -2.94 -10.62 -12.60
C LEU A 174 -1.95 -11.74 -12.28
N GLY A 175 -1.84 -12.71 -13.19
CA GLY A 175 -0.93 -13.86 -13.05
C GLY A 175 -1.51 -15.03 -12.26
N PHE A 176 -1.06 -16.25 -12.60
CA PHE A 176 -1.44 -17.50 -11.92
C PHE A 176 -0.31 -18.06 -11.05
N GLU A 177 0.94 -18.01 -11.50
CA GLU A 177 2.06 -18.51 -10.68
C GLU A 177 2.53 -17.48 -9.66
N ASN A 178 2.53 -16.20 -10.05
CA ASN A 178 2.86 -15.06 -9.21
C ASN A 178 1.69 -14.07 -9.25
N PRO A 179 0.62 -14.31 -8.49
CA PRO A 179 -0.56 -13.46 -8.50
C PRO A 179 -0.24 -12.11 -7.87
N ARG A 180 -0.71 -11.04 -8.52
CA ARG A 180 -0.44 -9.66 -8.14
C ARG A 180 -1.72 -8.84 -8.19
N LEU A 181 -1.99 -8.12 -7.12
CA LEU A 181 -3.10 -7.16 -7.11
C LEU A 181 -2.71 -5.96 -7.97
N CYS A 182 -3.41 -5.78 -9.07
CA CYS A 182 -3.15 -4.71 -10.02
C CYS A 182 -4.34 -3.76 -10.11
N ILE A 183 -4.05 -2.47 -10.28
CA ILE A 183 -5.05 -1.43 -10.55
C ILE A 183 -4.67 -0.74 -11.86
N VAL A 184 -5.62 -0.72 -12.79
CA VAL A 184 -5.44 -0.12 -14.12
C VAL A 184 -6.54 0.88 -14.42
N GLY A 185 -6.21 1.92 -15.18
CA GLY A 185 -7.19 2.89 -15.64
C GLY A 185 -6.58 4.24 -15.98
N LYS A 186 -7.36 5.08 -16.67
CA LYS A 186 -6.95 6.44 -17.01
C LYS A 186 -6.65 7.28 -15.75
N ALA A 187 -7.37 7.04 -14.66
CA ALA A 187 -7.15 7.71 -13.38
C ALA A 187 -5.76 7.40 -12.79
N VAL A 188 -5.28 6.15 -12.89
CA VAL A 188 -3.93 5.75 -12.44
C VAL A 188 -2.86 6.54 -13.20
N ASN A 189 -2.98 6.58 -14.53
CA ASN A 189 -2.05 7.33 -15.38
C ASN A 189 -2.08 8.84 -15.11
N LYS A 190 -3.26 9.41 -14.84
CA LYS A 190 -3.39 10.82 -14.48
C LYS A 190 -2.74 11.09 -13.12
N ALA A 191 -2.94 10.24 -12.12
CA ALA A 191 -2.32 10.36 -10.80
C ALA A 191 -0.78 10.35 -10.87
N SER A 192 -0.20 9.38 -11.59
CA SER A 192 1.24 9.29 -11.83
C SER A 192 1.79 10.56 -12.50
N ARG A 193 1.07 11.11 -13.50
CA ARG A 193 1.49 12.36 -14.14
C ARG A 193 1.45 13.53 -13.20
N ILE A 194 0.40 13.67 -12.39
CA ILE A 194 0.30 14.75 -11.39
C ILE A 194 1.49 14.71 -10.43
N GLN A 195 1.84 13.52 -9.92
CA GLN A 195 3.03 13.33 -9.10
C GLN A 195 4.31 13.75 -9.83
N ASN A 196 4.42 13.51 -11.14
CA ASN A 196 5.61 13.91 -11.91
C ASN A 196 5.79 15.43 -12.04
N TYR A 197 4.71 16.20 -12.03
CA TYR A 197 4.78 17.67 -12.02
C TYR A 197 5.03 18.24 -10.63
N ALA A 198 4.88 17.44 -9.56
CA ALA A 198 5.15 17.89 -8.21
C ALA A 198 6.65 18.17 -8.03
N GLN A 199 6.94 19.33 -7.43
CA GLN A 199 8.29 19.70 -7.03
C GLN A 199 8.78 18.82 -5.87
N SER A 200 10.09 18.83 -5.62
CA SER A 200 10.68 18.07 -4.52
C SER A 200 10.05 18.43 -3.17
N ASN A 201 9.69 17.42 -2.39
CA ASN A 201 9.05 17.51 -1.08
C ASN A 201 7.72 18.27 -1.08
N THR A 202 6.99 18.21 -2.19
CA THR A 202 5.65 18.81 -2.31
C THR A 202 4.59 17.76 -2.60
N LEU A 203 3.34 18.12 -2.31
CA LEU A 203 2.14 17.37 -2.64
C LEU A 203 1.31 18.17 -3.64
N LEU A 204 1.09 17.59 -4.83
CA LEU A 204 0.10 18.10 -5.78
C LEU A 204 -1.17 17.26 -5.77
N ILE A 205 -2.30 17.92 -5.95
CA ILE A 205 -3.59 17.26 -6.13
C ILE A 205 -4.28 17.77 -7.38
N SER A 206 -5.06 16.90 -8.03
CA SER A 206 -5.96 17.33 -9.11
C SER A 206 -7.08 18.22 -8.60
N GLU A 207 -7.62 19.07 -9.47
CA GLU A 207 -8.89 19.79 -9.26
C GLU A 207 -10.01 18.95 -8.63
N GLN A 208 -10.25 17.72 -9.11
CA GLN A 208 -11.30 16.86 -8.54
C GLN A 208 -11.11 16.55 -7.04
N VAL A 209 -9.85 16.45 -6.61
CA VAL A 209 -9.52 16.20 -5.20
C VAL A 209 -9.60 17.50 -4.41
N TYR A 210 -9.19 18.62 -5.01
CA TYR A 210 -9.31 19.95 -4.41
C TYR A 210 -10.78 20.30 -4.09
N GLU A 211 -11.71 20.08 -5.02
CA GLU A 211 -13.13 20.34 -4.77
C GLU A 211 -13.67 19.49 -3.61
N ILE A 212 -13.30 18.21 -3.54
CA ILE A 212 -13.67 17.33 -2.41
C ILE A 212 -13.09 17.88 -1.09
N CYS A 213 -11.83 18.30 -1.08
CA CYS A 213 -11.19 18.88 0.10
C CYS A 213 -11.86 20.19 0.56
N LYS A 214 -12.31 21.01 -0.39
CA LYS A 214 -13.02 22.26 -0.13
C LYS A 214 -14.40 22.00 0.46
N ASP A 215 -15.13 21.03 -0.08
CA ASP A 215 -16.46 20.65 0.40
C ASP A 215 -16.43 20.15 1.85
N ILE A 216 -15.43 19.36 2.22
CA ILE A 216 -15.26 18.81 3.57
C ILE A 216 -14.56 19.77 4.55
N LYS A 217 -14.17 20.97 4.09
CA LYS A 217 -13.41 21.97 4.88
C LYS A 217 -12.17 21.37 5.57
N SER A 218 -11.34 20.68 4.79
CA SER A 218 -10.10 20.11 5.31
C SER A 218 -9.19 21.18 5.95
N HIS A 219 -8.35 20.78 6.90
CA HIS A 219 -7.47 21.70 7.65
C HIS A 219 -6.20 22.14 6.90
N TYR A 220 -6.14 21.94 5.57
CA TYR A 220 -4.99 22.27 4.75
C TYR A 220 -5.28 23.49 3.88
N SER A 221 -4.25 24.23 3.51
CA SER A 221 -4.37 25.29 2.50
C SER A 221 -3.92 24.80 1.13
N TYR A 222 -4.47 25.42 0.10
CA TYR A 222 -4.35 24.98 -1.29
C TYR A 222 -4.03 26.18 -2.18
N ASP A 223 -2.88 26.14 -2.84
CA ASP A 223 -2.49 27.16 -3.81
C ASP A 223 -2.63 26.59 -5.22
N LYS A 224 -3.17 27.37 -6.16
CA LYS A 224 -3.20 26.95 -7.58
C LYS A 224 -1.75 26.89 -8.08
N PHE A 225 -1.32 25.71 -8.54
CA PHE A 225 0.09 25.43 -8.85
C PHE A 225 0.52 26.01 -10.20
N GLU A 226 -0.25 25.77 -11.25
CA GLU A 226 -0.22 26.39 -12.60
C GLU A 226 -1.05 25.48 -13.53
N ASP A 227 -1.40 25.98 -14.71
CA ASP A 227 -2.11 25.19 -15.71
C ASP A 227 -1.13 24.23 -16.40
N VAL A 228 -1.33 22.93 -16.23
CA VAL A 228 -0.39 21.91 -16.71
C VAL A 228 -0.97 21.17 -17.92
N LEU A 229 -0.22 21.09 -19.01
CA LEU A 229 -0.59 20.29 -20.17
C LEU A 229 -0.23 18.81 -19.96
N LEU A 230 -1.24 17.98 -19.66
CA LEU A 230 -1.08 16.55 -19.55
C LEU A 230 -1.23 15.85 -20.91
N LYS A 231 -0.24 15.02 -21.26
CA LYS A 231 -0.24 14.21 -22.51
C LYS A 231 -1.56 13.46 -22.69
N ASN A 232 -2.24 13.66 -23.83
CA ASN A 232 -3.52 13.01 -24.17
C ASN A 232 -4.69 13.29 -23.20
N ILE A 233 -4.59 14.34 -22.38
CA ILE A 233 -5.66 14.80 -21.46
C ILE A 233 -6.00 16.26 -21.76
N GLY A 234 -5.00 17.09 -22.06
CA GLY A 234 -5.17 18.54 -22.22
C GLY A 234 -4.71 19.28 -20.97
N THR A 235 -5.05 20.56 -20.89
CA THR A 235 -4.74 21.42 -19.75
C THR A 235 -5.53 20.96 -18.52
N VAL A 236 -4.87 20.85 -17.38
CA VAL A 236 -5.51 20.53 -16.10
C VAL A 236 -5.06 21.49 -15.01
N ASP A 237 -6.00 21.79 -14.13
CA ASP A 237 -5.73 22.57 -12.93
C ASP A 237 -5.20 21.65 -11.82
N LEU A 238 -4.04 22.03 -11.28
CA LEU A 238 -3.39 21.38 -10.16
C LEU A 238 -3.28 22.33 -8.99
N TYR A 239 -3.31 21.76 -7.78
CA TYR A 239 -3.25 22.51 -6.54
C TYR A 239 -2.11 21.97 -5.68
N LEU A 240 -1.25 22.87 -5.22
CA LEU A 240 -0.24 22.59 -4.21
C LEU A 240 -0.91 22.57 -2.84
N VAL A 241 -0.70 21.49 -2.10
CA VAL A 241 -1.23 21.37 -0.74
C VAL A 241 -0.14 21.80 0.24
N ASN A 242 -0.45 22.80 1.04
CA ASN A 242 0.42 23.26 2.11
C ASN A 242 -0.01 22.66 3.44
N ASN A 243 0.97 22.49 4.34
CA ASN A 243 0.76 21.84 5.62
C ASN A 243 -0.26 22.60 6.48
N ARG A 244 -0.88 21.91 7.45
CA ARG A 244 -2.04 22.40 8.20
C ARG A 244 -1.90 23.86 8.66
N LEU A 245 -2.95 24.65 8.42
CA LEU A 245 -3.11 25.94 9.09
C LEU A 245 -3.18 25.66 10.59
N ILE A 246 -2.16 26.06 11.35
CA ILE A 246 -2.27 26.17 12.80
C ILE A 246 -3.26 27.31 13.01
N ILE A 247 -4.53 26.98 13.26
CA ILE A 247 -5.46 27.94 13.83
C ILE A 247 -4.97 28.15 15.25
N VAL A 248 -4.23 29.25 15.45
CA VAL A 248 -3.85 29.78 16.76
C VAL A 248 -5.09 30.33 17.44
#